data_AF-A0A5N7DIQ8-F1
#
_entry.id   AF-A0A5N7DIQ8-F1
#
_cell.length_a   1.000
_cell.length_b   1.000
_cell.length_c   1.000
_cell.angle_alpha   90.00
_cell.angle_beta   90.00
_cell.angle_gamma   90.00
#
_symmetry.space_group_name_H-M   'P 1'
#
loop_
_entity.id
_entity.type
_entity.pdbx_description
1 polymer ?
#
loop_
_entity_poly.entity_id
_entity_poly.type
_entity_poly.pdbx_seq_one_letter_code
_entity_poly.pdbx_strand_id
1 'polypeptide(L)'
;MPNPPTILLLGTFDTKTPELTYTYQTLLSQSPQPNILVLDVSRQPPTPNPKIAINYTIPQHDLPAPRAQYIKAASEHATTIVADLYQGHKIHGIISLGGSCGTNIATAAMRNALPVGFPKLMVSTMASGDVQPYVEETDVTMMYSVVDIAGRNWILEGILRNAACAILGMAAGYLHSSSLSGGLSDGGGGSGERKKIRVGITMFGVTTPGVDCVRARLEDVYGFEVYVFHATGAGGKAMERLVREGLLDAVVDLTTSEVVDEVMGGVLSAGPQRLVAAARAGIPQVVSVGACDMVNFGPRDTLPERYEGRLIYEHNPTVTLVRPNAEETVEVARFIADKLRTSAAKPDLIRLVLPTGGISMIDTPGQPFYDSDVDEVLFSTLEKELDGSGISIVRVPRAINDPEFAVSVADMLGDLVKSL
;
A
#
# COMPACT_ATOMS: atom_id res chain seq x y z
N MET A 1 14.78 33.89 3.22
CA MET A 1 14.46 32.89 2.17
C MET A 1 13.98 31.64 2.87
N PRO A 2 13.01 30.88 2.35
CA PRO A 2 12.67 29.57 2.93
C PRO A 2 13.95 28.74 3.05
N ASN A 3 14.07 27.95 4.12
CA ASN A 3 15.22 27.05 4.28
C ASN A 3 15.33 26.14 3.04
N PRO A 4 16.53 25.91 2.50
CA PRO A 4 16.68 25.01 1.37
C PRO A 4 16.27 23.59 1.77
N PRO A 5 15.62 22.83 0.87
CA PRO A 5 15.28 21.44 1.15
C PRO A 5 16.56 20.61 1.33
N THR A 6 16.45 19.58 2.18
CA THR A 6 17.54 18.63 2.43
C THR A 6 17.24 17.32 1.71
N ILE A 7 18.14 16.92 0.81
CA ILE A 7 18.02 15.69 0.03
C ILE A 7 19.00 14.65 0.58
N LEU A 8 18.52 13.44 0.83
CA LEU A 8 19.37 12.30 1.15
C LEU A 8 19.81 11.61 -0.14
N LEU A 9 21.12 11.61 -0.41
CA LEU A 9 21.75 10.80 -1.45
C LEU A 9 22.21 9.48 -0.83
N LEU A 10 21.48 8.41 -1.12
CA LEU A 10 21.79 7.05 -0.67
C LEU A 10 22.46 6.27 -1.81
N GLY A 11 23.55 5.55 -1.55
CA GLY A 11 24.15 4.71 -2.58
C GLY A 11 25.29 3.81 -2.11
N THR A 12 25.73 2.91 -2.99
CA THR A 12 26.90 2.06 -2.78
C THR A 12 28.16 2.73 -3.35
N PHE A 13 28.89 3.46 -2.52
CA PHE A 13 30.08 4.22 -2.90
C PHE A 13 31.28 3.36 -3.30
N ASP A 14 31.43 2.14 -2.77
CA ASP A 14 32.45 1.16 -3.18
C ASP A 14 32.44 0.84 -4.68
N THR A 15 31.29 0.95 -5.34
CA THR A 15 31.12 0.59 -6.75
C THR A 15 30.66 1.74 -7.64
N LYS A 16 29.90 2.71 -7.10
CA LYS A 16 29.27 3.80 -7.87
C LYS A 16 29.72 5.20 -7.47
N THR A 17 30.92 5.33 -6.91
CA THR A 17 31.48 6.64 -6.51
C THR A 17 31.41 7.69 -7.62
N PRO A 18 31.83 7.42 -8.88
CA PRO A 18 31.81 8.44 -9.94
C PRO A 18 30.41 9.01 -10.23
N GLU A 19 29.39 8.15 -10.28
CA GLU A 19 28.00 8.48 -10.60
C GLU A 19 27.31 9.19 -9.43
N LEU A 20 27.54 8.71 -8.20
CA LEU A 20 27.06 9.36 -6.97
C LEU A 20 27.70 10.73 -6.80
N THR A 21 29.00 10.87 -7.07
CA THR A 21 29.70 12.16 -7.03
C THR A 21 29.14 13.12 -8.07
N TYR A 22 28.88 12.65 -9.30
CA TYR A 22 28.27 13.49 -10.33
C TYR A 22 26.87 13.97 -9.92
N THR A 23 26.04 13.09 -9.37
CA THR A 23 24.69 13.42 -8.87
C THR A 23 24.76 14.45 -7.74
N TYR A 24 25.66 14.24 -6.77
CA TYR A 24 25.91 15.17 -5.67
C TYR A 24 26.33 16.57 -6.18
N GLN A 25 27.29 16.63 -7.09
CA GLN A 25 27.76 17.89 -7.69
C GLN A 25 26.66 18.58 -8.50
N THR A 26 25.81 17.81 -9.18
CA THR A 26 24.69 18.35 -9.95
C THR A 26 23.62 18.95 -9.03
N LEU A 27 23.36 18.33 -7.87
CA LEU A 27 22.49 18.92 -6.85
C LEU A 27 23.09 20.22 -6.27
N LEU A 28 24.40 20.24 -5.98
CA LEU A 28 25.08 21.44 -5.47
C LEU A 28 25.08 22.61 -6.46
N SER A 29 24.99 22.35 -7.77
CA SER A 29 24.98 23.40 -8.78
C SER A 29 23.59 23.99 -9.05
N GLN A 30 22.53 23.48 -8.41
CA GLN A 30 21.17 24.00 -8.57
C GLN A 30 20.96 25.33 -7.83
N SER A 31 19.98 26.10 -8.28
CA SER A 31 19.53 27.33 -7.62
C SER A 31 18.00 27.30 -7.41
N PRO A 32 17.49 27.40 -6.18
CA PRO A 32 18.24 27.46 -4.92
C PRO A 32 19.01 26.15 -4.65
N GLN A 33 20.20 26.27 -4.06
CA GLN A 33 21.04 25.12 -3.73
C GLN A 33 20.43 24.36 -2.53
N PRO A 34 20.19 23.03 -2.65
CA PRO A 34 19.72 22.21 -1.54
C PRO A 34 20.83 21.89 -0.53
N ASN A 35 20.42 21.51 0.68
CA ASN A 35 21.28 20.75 1.58
C ASN A 35 21.34 19.29 1.11
N ILE A 36 22.48 18.63 1.27
CA ILE A 36 22.65 17.23 0.88
C ILE A 36 23.23 16.45 2.04
N LEU A 37 22.55 15.38 2.45
CA LEU A 37 23.09 14.35 3.33
C LEU A 37 23.44 13.13 2.49
N VAL A 38 24.52 12.45 2.82
CA VAL A 38 25.01 11.27 2.10
C VAL A 38 24.99 10.06 3.02
N LEU A 39 24.31 9.00 2.59
CA LEU A 39 24.27 7.70 3.25
C LEU A 39 24.95 6.64 2.38
N ASP A 40 26.07 6.12 2.88
CA ASP A 40 26.79 5.02 2.27
C ASP A 40 26.24 3.67 2.75
N VAL A 41 25.76 2.87 1.80
CA VAL A 41 25.26 1.52 2.00
C VAL A 41 26.17 0.45 1.39
N SER A 42 27.44 0.80 1.13
CA SER A 42 28.42 -0.13 0.58
C SER A 42 28.77 -1.27 1.52
N ARG A 43 29.18 -2.39 0.90
CA ARG A 43 29.69 -3.55 1.63
C ARG A 43 31.10 -3.30 2.15
N GLN A 44 31.91 -2.60 1.36
CA GLN A 44 33.28 -2.25 1.71
C GLN A 44 33.41 -0.74 1.89
N PRO A 45 34.31 -0.27 2.76
CA PRO A 45 34.62 1.14 2.85
C PRO A 45 35.01 1.69 1.48
N PRO A 46 34.38 2.77 0.99
CA PRO A 46 34.73 3.36 -0.28
C PRO A 46 36.12 4.00 -0.19
N THR A 47 36.77 4.16 -1.34
CA THR A 47 37.98 4.97 -1.41
C THR A 47 37.63 6.43 -1.09
N PRO A 48 38.36 7.12 -0.19
CA PRO A 48 38.08 8.51 0.15
C PRO A 48 38.02 9.40 -1.09
N ASN A 49 36.96 10.21 -1.19
CA ASN A 49 36.78 11.15 -2.30
C ASN A 49 36.55 12.56 -1.73
N PRO A 50 37.48 13.51 -1.95
CA PRO A 50 37.38 14.85 -1.35
C PRO A 50 36.21 15.68 -1.89
N LYS A 51 35.54 15.23 -2.96
CA LYS A 51 34.39 15.92 -3.56
C LYS A 51 33.05 15.60 -2.89
N ILE A 52 33.01 14.61 -1.99
CA ILE A 52 31.78 14.16 -1.33
C ILE A 52 32.07 13.78 0.12
N ALA A 53 31.33 14.40 1.05
CA ALA A 53 31.40 14.05 2.46
C ALA A 53 30.29 13.03 2.78
N ILE A 54 30.67 11.85 3.28
CA ILE A 54 29.74 10.83 3.75
C ILE A 54 29.28 11.23 5.15
N ASN A 55 27.96 11.36 5.36
CA ASN A 55 27.38 11.74 6.65
C ASN A 55 27.00 10.52 7.49
N TYR A 56 26.56 9.45 6.84
CA TYR A 56 26.09 8.22 7.47
C TYR A 56 26.62 7.00 6.72
N THR A 57 26.87 5.91 7.45
CA THR A 57 27.31 4.63 6.89
C THR A 57 26.62 3.51 7.64
N ILE A 58 26.13 2.49 6.92
CA ILE A 58 25.68 1.23 7.56
C ILE A 58 26.89 0.48 8.16
N PRO A 59 26.69 -0.47 9.09
CA PRO A 59 27.75 -1.38 9.51
C PRO A 59 28.31 -2.17 8.32
N GLN A 60 29.63 -2.10 8.09
CA GLN A 60 30.30 -2.75 6.94
C GLN A 60 31.02 -4.06 7.30
N HIS A 61 31.44 -4.22 8.56
CA HIS A 61 32.30 -5.34 8.98
C HIS A 61 31.55 -6.63 9.35
N ASP A 62 30.25 -6.56 9.64
CA ASP A 62 29.44 -7.71 10.13
C ASP A 62 28.37 -8.17 9.13
N LEU A 63 28.52 -7.78 7.86
CA LEU A 63 27.55 -8.12 6.83
C LEU A 63 27.69 -9.59 6.38
N PRO A 64 26.59 -10.32 6.21
CA PRO A 64 26.62 -11.71 5.76
C PRO A 64 27.38 -11.91 4.44
N ALA A 65 28.10 -13.03 4.33
CA ALA A 65 28.83 -13.34 3.10
C ALA A 65 27.91 -13.55 1.87
N PRO A 66 26.78 -14.28 1.97
CA PRO A 66 25.88 -14.49 0.83
C PRO A 66 25.23 -13.17 0.39
N ARG A 67 25.29 -12.88 -0.91
CA ARG A 67 24.84 -11.60 -1.49
C ARG A 67 23.39 -11.25 -1.13
N ALA A 68 22.48 -12.22 -1.17
CA ALA A 68 21.07 -12.00 -0.84
C ALA A 68 20.88 -11.61 0.64
N GLN A 69 21.59 -12.27 1.56
CA GLN A 69 21.54 -11.97 2.99
C GLN A 69 22.18 -10.61 3.31
N TYR A 70 23.28 -10.29 2.64
CA TYR A 70 23.90 -8.97 2.70
C TYR A 70 22.92 -7.86 2.28
N ILE A 71 22.24 -8.03 1.14
CA ILE A 71 21.27 -7.03 0.65
C ILE A 71 20.17 -6.82 1.69
N LYS A 72 19.65 -7.90 2.29
CA LYS A 72 18.64 -7.79 3.35
C LYS A 72 19.14 -7.00 4.56
N ALA A 73 20.31 -7.35 5.09
CA ALA A 73 20.89 -6.65 6.25
C ALA A 73 21.19 -5.17 5.94
N ALA A 74 21.73 -4.87 4.75
CA ALA A 74 21.98 -3.51 4.30
C ALA A 74 20.68 -2.71 4.17
N SER A 75 19.61 -3.31 3.62
CA SER A 75 18.27 -2.71 3.56
C SER A 75 17.74 -2.37 4.95
N GLU A 76 17.87 -3.28 5.92
CA GLU A 76 17.40 -3.06 7.30
C GLU A 76 18.16 -1.91 7.96
N HIS A 77 19.49 -1.90 7.89
CA HIS A 77 20.30 -0.80 8.44
C HIS A 77 20.03 0.55 7.76
N ALA A 78 19.91 0.55 6.43
CA ALA A 78 19.57 1.76 5.69
C ALA A 78 18.18 2.27 6.09
N THR A 79 17.20 1.38 6.24
CA THR A 79 15.85 1.72 6.70
C THR A 79 15.88 2.42 8.05
N THR A 80 16.61 1.89 9.03
CA THR A 80 16.73 2.51 10.36
C THR A 80 17.30 3.93 10.29
N ILE A 81 18.40 4.13 9.57
CA ILE A 81 19.03 5.45 9.45
C ILE A 81 18.08 6.43 8.73
N VAL A 82 17.42 6.01 7.66
CA VAL A 82 16.46 6.85 6.92
C VAL A 82 15.27 7.21 7.82
N ALA A 83 14.79 6.28 8.65
CA ALA A 83 13.68 6.51 9.57
C ALA A 83 14.07 7.56 10.63
N ASP A 84 15.26 7.45 11.22
CA ASP A 84 15.78 8.42 12.19
C ASP A 84 15.92 9.83 11.58
N LEU A 85 16.36 9.90 10.31
CA LEU A 85 16.46 11.16 9.58
C LEU A 85 15.09 11.77 9.30
N TYR A 86 14.11 10.96 8.93
CA TYR A 86 12.75 11.40 8.66
C TYR A 86 12.05 11.86 9.94
N GLN A 87 12.07 11.05 11.00
CA GLN A 87 11.47 11.38 12.31
C GLN A 87 12.13 12.60 12.95
N GLY A 88 13.44 12.80 12.72
CA GLY A 88 14.15 14.01 13.13
C GLY A 88 13.90 15.23 12.24
N HIS A 89 13.00 15.15 11.25
CA HIS A 89 12.73 16.19 10.25
C HIS A 89 13.99 16.72 9.54
N LYS A 90 14.98 15.85 9.31
CA LYS A 90 16.29 16.22 8.73
C LYS A 90 16.33 16.15 7.21
N ILE A 91 15.36 15.48 6.59
CA ILE A 91 15.31 15.23 5.14
C ILE A 91 13.93 15.58 4.58
N HIS A 92 13.92 15.98 3.31
CA HIS A 92 12.73 16.42 2.55
C HIS A 92 12.58 15.66 1.22
N GLY A 93 13.57 14.84 0.87
CA GLY A 93 13.53 13.93 -0.26
C GLY A 93 14.70 12.96 -0.20
N ILE A 94 14.55 11.83 -0.88
CA ILE A 94 15.60 10.81 -1.01
C ILE A 94 15.80 10.46 -2.48
N ILE A 95 17.06 10.37 -2.89
CA ILE A 95 17.48 9.91 -4.21
C ILE A 95 18.53 8.82 -4.11
N SER A 96 18.43 7.82 -4.98
CA SER A 96 19.45 6.79 -5.14
C SER A 96 19.61 6.39 -6.61
N LEU A 97 20.71 5.72 -6.91
CA LEU A 97 21.03 5.18 -8.23
C LEU A 97 21.70 3.80 -8.09
N GLY A 98 21.32 2.84 -8.93
CA GLY A 98 21.91 1.51 -8.84
C GLY A 98 21.39 0.49 -9.85
N GLY A 99 22.11 -0.63 -9.95
CA GLY A 99 21.59 -1.84 -10.59
C GLY A 99 20.59 -2.56 -9.69
N SER A 100 20.24 -3.81 -10.01
CA SER A 100 19.26 -4.60 -9.24
C SER A 100 19.49 -4.61 -7.71
N CYS A 101 20.74 -4.80 -7.25
CA CYS A 101 21.02 -4.87 -5.80
C CYS A 101 20.93 -3.49 -5.11
N GLY A 102 21.50 -2.45 -5.71
CA GLY A 102 21.42 -1.09 -5.16
C GLY A 102 19.99 -0.57 -5.15
N THR A 103 19.21 -0.92 -6.19
CA THR A 103 17.77 -0.65 -6.26
C THR A 103 17.05 -1.31 -5.09
N ASN A 104 17.25 -2.61 -4.86
CA ASN A 104 16.65 -3.32 -3.72
C ASN A 104 16.93 -2.65 -2.38
N ILE A 105 18.20 -2.30 -2.10
CA ILE A 105 18.59 -1.68 -0.82
C ILE A 105 17.91 -0.31 -0.66
N ALA A 106 18.03 0.53 -1.67
CA ALA A 106 17.51 1.88 -1.63
C ALA A 106 15.98 1.91 -1.55
N THR A 107 15.30 1.13 -2.39
CA THR A 107 13.83 1.13 -2.39
C THR A 107 13.27 0.49 -1.14
N ALA A 108 13.92 -0.53 -0.56
CA ALA A 108 13.50 -1.05 0.75
C ALA A 108 13.56 0.05 1.83
N ALA A 109 14.64 0.83 1.88
CA ALA A 109 14.73 1.96 2.81
C ALA A 109 13.67 3.03 2.51
N MET A 110 13.45 3.36 1.23
CA MET A 110 12.41 4.32 0.82
C MET A 110 11.02 3.86 1.24
N ARG A 111 10.67 2.59 1.04
CA ARG A 111 9.35 2.04 1.35
C ARG A 111 9.12 1.88 2.84
N ASN A 112 10.12 1.43 3.59
CA ASN A 112 9.92 1.04 4.98
C ASN A 112 10.16 2.19 5.97
N ALA A 113 10.93 3.21 5.59
CA ALA A 113 11.26 4.32 6.47
C ALA A 113 10.44 5.59 6.24
N LEU A 114 9.85 5.76 5.05
CA LEU A 114 9.22 7.02 4.63
C LEU A 114 7.74 6.77 4.28
N PRO A 115 6.85 7.72 4.63
CA PRO A 115 5.43 7.57 4.35
C PRO A 115 5.11 7.83 2.88
N VAL A 116 3.89 7.47 2.49
CA VAL A 116 3.30 7.87 1.21
C VAL A 116 3.24 9.40 1.12
N GLY A 117 3.59 9.94 -0.05
CA GLY A 117 3.65 11.38 -0.32
C GLY A 117 5.02 12.03 -0.02
N PHE A 118 5.93 11.35 0.68
CA PHE A 118 7.30 11.84 0.84
C PHE A 118 8.09 11.71 -0.47
N PRO A 119 8.88 12.69 -0.91
CA PRO A 119 9.65 12.58 -2.16
C PRO A 119 10.67 11.43 -2.20
N LYS A 120 10.44 10.43 -3.05
CA LYS A 120 11.28 9.22 -3.21
C LYS A 120 11.61 8.97 -4.68
N LEU A 121 12.89 9.06 -5.09
CA LEU A 121 13.31 8.84 -6.48
C LEU A 121 14.45 7.81 -6.60
N MET A 122 14.27 6.81 -7.45
CA MET A 122 15.24 5.75 -7.72
C MET A 122 15.63 5.70 -9.19
N VAL A 123 16.89 5.98 -9.52
CA VAL A 123 17.45 5.76 -10.87
C VAL A 123 17.94 4.32 -10.99
N SER A 124 17.22 3.48 -11.72
CA SER A 124 17.47 2.03 -11.76
C SER A 124 17.68 1.49 -13.16
N THR A 125 18.59 0.52 -13.30
CA THR A 125 18.69 -0.32 -14.51
C THR A 125 17.49 -1.27 -14.65
N MET A 126 16.67 -1.43 -13.61
CA MET A 126 15.53 -2.34 -13.57
C MET A 126 14.19 -1.64 -13.83
N ALA A 127 14.18 -0.32 -14.02
CA ALA A 127 12.93 0.45 -14.11
C ALA A 127 12.13 0.18 -15.41
N SER A 128 12.76 -0.36 -16.46
CA SER A 128 12.11 -0.80 -17.69
C SER A 128 11.81 -2.30 -17.66
N GLY A 129 11.20 -2.79 -16.58
CA GLY A 129 10.87 -4.19 -16.34
C GLY A 129 9.79 -4.34 -15.27
N ASP A 130 9.74 -5.50 -14.61
CA ASP A 130 8.89 -5.66 -13.43
C ASP A 130 9.45 -4.84 -12.26
N VAL A 131 8.71 -3.79 -11.89
CA VAL A 131 9.05 -2.89 -10.79
C VAL A 131 8.21 -3.10 -9.54
N GLN A 132 7.26 -4.04 -9.56
CA GLN A 132 6.38 -4.31 -8.42
C GLN A 132 7.15 -4.57 -7.12
N PRO A 133 8.26 -5.34 -7.08
CA PRO A 133 9.02 -5.55 -5.83
C PRO A 133 9.79 -4.33 -5.34
N TYR A 134 9.97 -3.30 -6.18
CA TYR A 134 10.67 -2.06 -5.84
C TYR A 134 9.72 -0.97 -5.35
N VAL A 135 8.50 -0.93 -5.90
CA VAL A 135 7.50 0.09 -5.55
C VAL A 135 6.56 -0.39 -4.45
N GLU A 136 6.14 -1.66 -4.52
CA GLU A 136 5.08 -2.25 -3.68
C GLU A 136 3.87 -1.29 -3.57
N GLU A 137 3.27 -1.15 -2.39
CA GLU A 137 2.14 -0.24 -2.16
C GLU A 137 2.55 1.21 -1.80
N THR A 138 3.63 1.72 -2.40
CA THR A 138 4.14 3.08 -2.15
C THR A 138 4.24 3.92 -3.43
N ASP A 139 4.66 5.17 -3.29
CA ASP A 139 4.84 6.18 -4.35
C ASP A 139 6.32 6.39 -4.74
N VAL A 140 7.16 5.35 -4.65
CA VAL A 140 8.55 5.41 -5.14
C VAL A 140 8.56 5.70 -6.65
N THR A 141 9.18 6.81 -7.05
CA THR A 141 9.34 7.17 -8.46
C THR A 141 10.55 6.47 -9.06
N MET A 142 10.31 5.58 -10.04
CA MET A 142 11.36 4.85 -10.76
C MET A 142 11.76 5.59 -12.04
N MET A 143 13.06 5.88 -12.20
CA MET A 143 13.63 6.46 -13.42
C MET A 143 14.58 5.46 -14.08
N TYR A 144 14.35 5.12 -15.34
CA TYR A 144 15.21 4.18 -16.05
C TYR A 144 16.56 4.81 -16.40
N SER A 145 17.65 4.10 -16.07
CA SER A 145 19.02 4.57 -16.36
C SER A 145 19.40 4.49 -17.84
N VAL A 146 18.60 3.80 -18.68
CA VAL A 146 18.79 3.53 -20.12
C VAL A 146 20.00 2.66 -20.43
N VAL A 147 21.15 3.01 -19.87
CA VAL A 147 22.41 2.26 -19.91
C VAL A 147 22.73 1.73 -18.53
N ASP A 148 23.64 0.77 -18.44
CA ASP A 148 24.16 0.34 -17.15
C ASP A 148 24.82 1.52 -16.41
N ILE A 149 24.73 1.50 -15.09
CA ILE A 149 25.33 2.50 -14.21
C ILE A 149 26.75 2.01 -13.92
N ALA A 150 27.64 2.20 -14.88
CA ALA A 150 29.03 1.77 -14.83
C ALA A 150 29.94 2.84 -15.45
N GLY A 151 30.43 3.74 -14.60
CA GLY A 151 31.21 4.90 -15.01
C GLY A 151 30.34 6.04 -15.53
N ARG A 152 30.96 6.98 -16.25
CA ARG A 152 30.30 8.19 -16.73
C ARG A 152 30.29 8.23 -18.25
N ASN A 153 29.11 8.48 -18.82
CA ASN A 153 28.92 8.75 -20.24
C ASN A 153 27.82 9.80 -20.40
N TRP A 154 27.76 10.45 -21.55
CA TRP A 154 26.86 11.59 -21.78
C TRP A 154 25.37 11.25 -21.62
N ILE A 155 24.97 9.99 -21.89
CA ILE A 155 23.59 9.52 -21.73
C ILE A 155 23.27 9.43 -20.24
N LEU A 156 24.07 8.68 -19.49
CA LEU A 156 23.87 8.49 -18.06
C LEU A 156 23.94 9.82 -17.30
N GLU A 157 24.88 10.69 -17.63
CA GLU A 157 24.99 12.03 -17.03
C GLU A 157 23.75 12.90 -17.30
N GLY A 158 23.14 12.78 -18.48
CA GLY A 158 21.87 13.44 -18.79
C GLY A 158 20.73 12.96 -17.91
N ILE A 159 20.65 11.64 -17.69
CA ILE A 159 19.61 11.01 -16.86
C ILE A 159 19.80 11.36 -15.38
N LEU A 160 21.03 11.26 -14.86
CA LEU A 160 21.36 11.62 -13.49
C LEU A 160 21.10 13.12 -13.21
N ARG A 161 21.33 13.99 -14.21
CA ARG A 161 20.96 15.41 -14.11
C ARG A 161 19.45 15.59 -14.00
N ASN A 162 18.67 14.92 -14.85
CA ASN A 162 17.21 14.99 -14.78
C ASN A 162 16.69 14.47 -13.42
N ALA A 163 17.26 13.37 -12.92
CA ALA A 163 16.94 12.82 -11.61
C ALA A 163 17.21 13.82 -10.47
N ALA A 164 18.38 14.47 -10.48
CA ALA A 164 18.76 15.48 -9.50
C ALA A 164 17.80 16.68 -9.51
N CYS A 165 17.43 17.19 -10.69
CA CYS A 165 16.46 18.27 -10.81
C CYS A 165 15.06 17.85 -10.34
N ALA A 166 14.63 16.63 -10.70
CA ALA A 166 13.31 16.11 -10.33
C ALA A 166 13.17 15.96 -8.81
N ILE A 167 14.13 15.32 -8.12
CA ILE A 167 14.05 15.17 -6.66
C ILE A 167 14.12 16.52 -5.95
N LEU A 168 14.89 17.48 -6.47
CA LEU A 168 14.92 18.83 -5.92
C LEU A 168 13.55 19.52 -6.02
N GLY A 169 12.89 19.43 -7.16
CA GLY A 169 11.53 19.97 -7.35
C GLY A 169 10.53 19.35 -6.39
N MET A 170 10.54 18.01 -6.27
CA MET A 170 9.67 17.29 -5.33
C MET A 170 9.94 17.68 -3.87
N ALA A 171 11.21 17.72 -3.47
CA ALA A 171 11.61 18.07 -2.10
C ALA A 171 11.29 19.52 -1.74
N ALA A 172 11.46 20.46 -2.68
CA ALA A 172 11.07 21.85 -2.49
C ALA A 172 9.55 22.00 -2.34
N GLY A 173 8.77 21.29 -3.17
CA GLY A 173 7.31 21.26 -3.07
C GLY A 173 6.82 20.69 -1.73
N TYR A 174 7.42 19.57 -1.29
CA TYR A 174 7.12 18.94 0.00
C TYR A 174 7.47 19.83 1.20
N LEU A 175 8.64 20.48 1.18
CA LEU A 175 9.01 21.43 2.25
C LEU A 175 8.07 22.64 2.27
N HIS A 176 7.71 23.16 1.09
CA HIS A 176 6.80 24.29 1.01
C HIS A 176 5.42 23.96 1.59
N SER A 177 4.82 22.82 1.22
CA SER A 177 3.54 22.39 1.77
C SER A 177 3.62 22.16 3.28
N SER A 178 4.69 21.51 3.76
CA SER A 178 4.93 21.26 5.18
C SER A 178 5.09 22.55 6.00
N SER A 179 5.69 23.59 5.42
CA SER A 179 5.84 24.89 6.06
C SER A 179 4.52 25.68 6.14
N LEU A 180 3.65 25.52 5.15
CA LEU A 180 2.31 26.12 5.13
C LEU A 180 1.35 25.42 6.10
N SER A 181 1.53 24.12 6.31
CA SER A 181 0.80 23.35 7.32
C SER A 181 1.41 23.45 8.74
N GLY A 182 2.48 24.23 8.94
CA GLY A 182 3.20 24.41 10.22
C GLY A 182 2.44 25.08 11.38
N GLY A 183 1.11 25.13 11.31
CA GLY A 183 0.20 25.43 12.43
C GLY A 183 -1.03 24.51 12.50
N LEU A 184 -1.10 23.51 11.62
CA LEU A 184 -2.20 22.55 11.50
C LEU A 184 -1.57 21.15 11.47
N SER A 185 -1.55 20.50 12.63
CA SER A 185 -1.24 19.07 12.74
C SER A 185 -2.05 18.26 11.71
N ASP A 186 -1.34 17.47 10.89
CA ASP A 186 -1.80 16.40 10.00
C ASP A 186 -3.10 16.63 9.20
N GLY A 187 -2.93 16.85 7.90
CA GLY A 187 -3.94 16.56 6.88
C GLY A 187 -4.90 17.71 6.57
N GLY A 188 -4.59 18.44 5.49
CA GLY A 188 -5.54 19.16 4.62
C GLY A 188 -6.68 19.95 5.27
N GLY A 189 -6.52 21.27 5.37
CA GLY A 189 -7.62 22.19 5.61
C GLY A 189 -7.11 23.59 5.92
N GLY A 190 -7.14 24.49 4.93
CA GLY A 190 -6.87 25.91 5.16
C GLY A 190 -7.81 26.47 6.23
N SER A 191 -7.26 27.28 7.13
CA SER A 191 -7.96 28.24 8.01
C SER A 191 -9.42 27.92 8.38
N GLY A 192 -9.62 27.17 9.47
CA GLY A 192 -10.90 27.12 10.20
C GLY A 192 -11.82 25.93 9.92
N GLU A 193 -11.50 25.06 8.96
CA GLU A 193 -12.25 23.82 8.74
C GLU A 193 -11.79 22.70 9.69
N ARG A 194 -12.76 22.02 10.30
CA ARG A 194 -12.54 20.86 11.17
C ARG A 194 -11.88 19.75 10.34
N LYS A 195 -10.82 19.12 10.86
CA LYS A 195 -10.13 18.00 10.19
C LYS A 195 -11.15 16.95 9.74
N LYS A 196 -11.25 16.71 8.43
CA LYS A 196 -12.16 15.70 7.86
C LYS A 196 -11.67 14.32 8.26
N ILE A 197 -12.60 13.45 8.64
CA ILE A 197 -12.33 12.04 8.89
C ILE A 197 -12.06 11.38 7.54
N ARG A 198 -10.91 10.70 7.43
CA ARG A 198 -10.44 10.04 6.21
C ARG A 198 -10.84 8.57 6.26
N VAL A 199 -11.67 8.13 5.33
CA VAL A 199 -12.22 6.77 5.28
C VAL A 199 -11.72 6.02 4.07
N GLY A 200 -11.09 4.87 4.28
CA GLY A 200 -10.80 3.94 3.18
C GLY A 200 -11.98 3.03 2.88
N ILE A 201 -12.30 2.80 1.62
CA ILE A 201 -13.31 1.81 1.20
C ILE A 201 -12.80 0.88 0.11
N THR A 202 -13.02 -0.43 0.26
CA THR A 202 -12.63 -1.43 -0.74
C THR A 202 -13.76 -1.70 -1.74
N MET A 203 -13.40 -1.82 -3.00
CA MET A 203 -14.33 -1.89 -4.14
C MET A 203 -13.89 -2.91 -5.16
N PHE A 204 -14.86 -3.58 -5.79
CA PHE A 204 -14.66 -4.31 -7.03
C PHE A 204 -15.79 -4.00 -8.02
N GLY A 205 -15.59 -4.31 -9.31
CA GLY A 205 -16.58 -3.97 -10.35
C GLY A 205 -18.00 -4.49 -10.04
N VAL A 206 -18.08 -5.64 -9.37
CA VAL A 206 -19.32 -6.31 -8.94
C VAL A 206 -19.91 -5.76 -7.63
N THR A 207 -19.22 -4.85 -6.93
CA THR A 207 -19.67 -4.17 -5.70
C THR A 207 -19.74 -2.64 -5.85
N THR A 208 -19.38 -2.10 -7.03
CA THR A 208 -19.37 -0.65 -7.31
C THR A 208 -20.65 0.07 -6.91
N PRO A 209 -21.88 -0.42 -7.24
CA PRO A 209 -23.10 0.29 -6.85
C PRO A 209 -23.24 0.47 -5.33
N GLY A 210 -22.92 -0.57 -4.54
CA GLY A 210 -22.92 -0.50 -3.08
C GLY A 210 -21.85 0.46 -2.56
N VAL A 211 -20.63 0.39 -3.10
CA VAL A 211 -19.52 1.30 -2.73
C VAL A 211 -19.85 2.76 -3.01
N ASP A 212 -20.39 3.08 -4.18
CA ASP A 212 -20.74 4.45 -4.55
C ASP A 212 -21.82 5.01 -3.64
N CYS A 213 -22.79 4.19 -3.24
CA CYS A 213 -23.82 4.58 -2.29
C CYS A 213 -23.23 4.81 -0.88
N VAL A 214 -22.35 3.94 -0.39
CA VAL A 214 -21.63 4.15 0.88
C VAL A 214 -20.83 5.45 0.83
N ARG A 215 -20.03 5.65 -0.23
CA ARG A 215 -19.20 6.84 -0.43
C ARG A 215 -20.03 8.12 -0.38
N ALA A 216 -21.08 8.20 -1.20
CA ALA A 216 -21.96 9.37 -1.24
C ALA A 216 -22.58 9.64 0.14
N ARG A 217 -23.02 8.60 0.86
CA ARG A 217 -23.60 8.76 2.20
C ARG A 217 -22.57 9.30 3.21
N LEU A 218 -21.34 8.80 3.21
CA LEU A 218 -20.26 9.26 4.09
C LEU A 218 -19.84 10.70 3.76
N GLU A 219 -19.76 11.05 2.49
CA GLU A 219 -19.41 12.41 2.03
C GLU A 219 -20.53 13.41 2.37
N ASP A 220 -21.78 13.13 1.94
CA ASP A 220 -22.88 14.09 1.99
C ASP A 220 -23.46 14.28 3.40
N VAL A 221 -23.48 13.23 4.22
CA VAL A 221 -24.15 13.25 5.53
C VAL A 221 -23.17 13.37 6.69
N TYR A 222 -22.01 12.74 6.57
CA TYR A 222 -20.99 12.75 7.63
C TYR A 222 -19.86 13.74 7.36
N GLY A 223 -19.74 14.27 6.13
CA GLY A 223 -18.69 15.21 5.76
C GLY A 223 -17.29 14.56 5.75
N PHE A 224 -17.24 13.24 5.59
CA PHE A 224 -15.99 12.49 5.56
C PHE A 224 -15.31 12.61 4.19
N GLU A 225 -13.99 12.42 4.18
CA GLU A 225 -13.21 12.31 2.95
C GLU A 225 -12.97 10.82 2.66
N VAL A 226 -13.42 10.35 1.50
CA VAL A 226 -13.43 8.91 1.18
C VAL A 226 -12.41 8.57 0.10
N TYR A 227 -11.64 7.52 0.33
CA TYR A 227 -10.64 6.98 -0.58
C TYR A 227 -11.05 5.57 -1.01
N VAL A 228 -11.31 5.39 -2.30
CA VAL A 228 -11.74 4.10 -2.86
C VAL A 228 -10.53 3.29 -3.33
N PHE A 229 -10.41 2.06 -2.86
CA PHE A 229 -9.34 1.12 -3.21
C PHE A 229 -9.93 -0.06 -4.00
N HIS A 230 -9.40 -0.27 -5.21
CA HIS A 230 -9.77 -1.42 -6.02
C HIS A 230 -9.16 -2.69 -5.43
N ALA A 231 -9.98 -3.68 -5.06
CA ALA A 231 -9.59 -4.91 -4.38
C ALA A 231 -8.85 -5.90 -5.29
N THR A 232 -7.70 -5.49 -5.82
CA THR A 232 -6.86 -6.23 -6.77
C THR A 232 -5.57 -6.77 -6.14
N GLY A 233 -5.55 -6.90 -4.81
CA GLY A 233 -4.39 -7.24 -4.00
C GLY A 233 -3.57 -6.00 -3.66
N ALA A 234 -3.23 -5.20 -4.67
CA ALA A 234 -2.52 -3.94 -4.47
C ALA A 234 -3.37 -2.90 -3.73
N GLY A 235 -4.68 -2.82 -4.00
CA GLY A 235 -5.55 -1.85 -3.35
C GLY A 235 -5.73 -2.10 -1.85
N GLY A 236 -5.98 -3.35 -1.44
CA GLY A 236 -6.03 -3.69 -0.02
C GLY A 236 -4.72 -3.42 0.71
N LYS A 237 -3.58 -3.77 0.10
CA LYS A 237 -2.24 -3.45 0.65
C LYS A 237 -2.05 -1.94 0.82
N ALA A 238 -2.42 -1.15 -0.18
CA ALA A 238 -2.33 0.32 -0.13
C ALA A 238 -3.23 0.90 0.96
N MET A 239 -4.49 0.46 1.06
CA MET A 239 -5.40 0.89 2.12
C MET A 239 -4.80 0.60 3.50
N GLU A 240 -4.34 -0.63 3.72
CA GLU A 240 -3.76 -1.03 5.01
C GLU A 240 -2.45 -0.34 5.32
N ARG A 241 -1.66 0.02 4.31
CA ARG A 241 -0.47 0.85 4.46
C ARG A 241 -0.84 2.23 4.98
N LEU A 242 -1.83 2.88 4.38
CA LEU A 242 -2.29 4.19 4.83
C LEU A 242 -2.88 4.15 6.25
N VAL A 243 -3.52 3.05 6.65
CA VAL A 243 -3.91 2.82 8.05
C VAL A 243 -2.68 2.76 8.98
N ARG A 244 -1.66 1.96 8.64
CA ARG A 244 -0.42 1.85 9.44
C ARG A 244 0.30 3.20 9.57
N GLU A 245 0.21 4.05 8.56
CA GLU A 245 0.79 5.40 8.54
C GLU A 245 -0.08 6.46 9.21
N GLY A 246 -1.27 6.12 9.73
CA GLY A 246 -2.19 7.09 10.35
C GLY A 246 -2.84 8.06 9.35
N LEU A 247 -2.83 7.70 8.06
CA LEU A 247 -3.39 8.49 6.98
C LEU A 247 -4.89 8.19 6.74
N LEU A 248 -5.41 7.10 7.31
CA LEU A 248 -6.84 6.79 7.37
C LEU A 248 -7.30 6.70 8.83
N ASP A 249 -8.45 7.30 9.11
CA ASP A 249 -9.05 7.38 10.44
C ASP A 249 -10.09 6.28 10.66
N ALA A 250 -10.64 5.71 9.58
CA ALA A 250 -11.64 4.64 9.61
C ALA A 250 -11.65 3.84 8.28
N VAL A 251 -12.27 2.66 8.28
CA VAL A 251 -12.33 1.77 7.11
C VAL A 251 -13.73 1.17 6.92
N VAL A 252 -14.24 1.22 5.68
CA VAL A 252 -15.31 0.33 5.21
C VAL A 252 -14.71 -0.71 4.28
N ASP A 253 -14.45 -1.89 4.80
CA ASP A 253 -13.94 -3.00 4.02
C ASP A 253 -15.10 -3.78 3.38
N LEU A 254 -15.79 -3.14 2.42
CA LEU A 254 -16.99 -3.69 1.79
C LEU A 254 -16.66 -4.90 0.90
N THR A 255 -15.50 -4.88 0.26
CA THR A 255 -15.09 -5.88 -0.73
C THR A 255 -13.81 -6.59 -0.28
N THR A 256 -13.96 -7.83 0.19
CA THR A 256 -12.87 -8.64 0.78
C THR A 256 -12.42 -9.79 -0.13
N SER A 257 -12.73 -9.72 -1.43
CA SER A 257 -12.36 -10.71 -2.47
C SER A 257 -10.87 -11.09 -2.50
N GLU A 258 -9.97 -10.17 -2.13
CA GLU A 258 -8.52 -10.43 -2.05
C GLU A 258 -8.16 -11.56 -1.07
N VAL A 259 -9.04 -11.87 -0.10
CA VAL A 259 -8.90 -13.03 0.79
C VAL A 259 -9.18 -14.34 0.06
N VAL A 260 -10.16 -14.36 -0.85
CA VAL A 260 -10.46 -15.54 -1.68
C VAL A 260 -9.26 -15.86 -2.54
N ASP A 261 -8.67 -14.84 -3.17
CA ASP A 261 -7.44 -14.99 -3.96
C ASP A 261 -6.25 -15.48 -3.13
N GLU A 262 -6.08 -15.04 -1.88
CA GLU A 262 -5.03 -15.57 -1.00
C GLU A 262 -5.24 -17.05 -0.66
N VAL A 263 -6.46 -17.43 -0.30
CA VAL A 263 -6.80 -18.82 0.10
C VAL A 263 -6.73 -19.77 -1.11
N MET A 264 -7.26 -19.35 -2.24
CA MET A 264 -7.39 -20.18 -3.44
C MET A 264 -6.25 -19.99 -4.45
N GLY A 265 -5.23 -19.17 -4.14
CA GLY A 265 -4.10 -18.93 -5.03
C GLY A 265 -4.46 -18.20 -6.33
N GLY A 266 -5.40 -17.26 -6.24
CA GLY A 266 -5.73 -16.31 -7.29
C GLY A 266 -4.65 -15.25 -7.50
N VAL A 267 -4.80 -14.46 -8.56
CA VAL A 267 -3.78 -13.50 -9.02
C VAL A 267 -3.86 -12.13 -8.34
N LEU A 268 -4.95 -11.85 -7.62
CA LEU A 268 -5.25 -10.58 -6.96
C LEU A 268 -5.16 -10.67 -5.43
N SER A 269 -4.26 -11.52 -4.91
CA SER A 269 -4.07 -11.66 -3.46
C SER A 269 -3.44 -10.41 -2.83
N ALA A 270 -4.01 -9.97 -1.70
CA ALA A 270 -3.42 -8.97 -0.82
C ALA A 270 -2.45 -9.56 0.24
N GLY A 271 -2.23 -10.87 0.20
CA GLY A 271 -1.30 -11.60 1.07
C GLY A 271 -1.87 -11.95 2.45
N PRO A 272 -1.09 -12.69 3.26
CA PRO A 272 -1.58 -13.32 4.49
C PRO A 272 -1.84 -12.36 5.65
N GLN A 273 -1.56 -11.06 5.47
CA GLN A 273 -1.80 -10.02 6.46
C GLN A 273 -3.07 -9.19 6.17
N ARG A 274 -3.83 -9.56 5.13
CA ARG A 274 -5.08 -8.86 4.81
C ARG A 274 -6.05 -8.88 6.00
N LEU A 275 -6.77 -7.77 6.21
CA LEU A 275 -7.67 -7.43 7.32
C LEU A 275 -7.00 -7.11 8.67
N VAL A 276 -5.67 -7.07 8.75
CA VAL A 276 -4.97 -6.89 10.04
C VAL A 276 -4.84 -5.42 10.42
N ALA A 277 -4.55 -4.51 9.48
CA ALA A 277 -4.08 -3.17 9.83
C ALA A 277 -5.11 -2.34 10.63
N ALA A 278 -6.37 -2.27 10.17
CA ALA A 278 -7.42 -1.50 10.84
C ALA A 278 -7.80 -2.11 12.21
N ALA A 279 -7.97 -3.43 12.25
CA ALA A 279 -8.24 -4.17 13.48
C ALA A 279 -7.15 -3.93 14.54
N ARG A 280 -5.87 -3.99 14.14
CA ARG A 280 -4.73 -3.76 15.04
C ARG A 280 -4.57 -2.30 15.45
N ALA A 281 -4.84 -1.36 14.54
CA ALA A 281 -4.83 0.06 14.86
C ALA A 281 -5.96 0.46 15.83
N GLY A 282 -7.03 -0.35 15.91
CA GLY A 282 -8.19 -0.06 16.75
C GLY A 282 -8.95 1.17 16.27
N ILE A 283 -8.99 1.39 14.95
CA ILE A 283 -9.80 2.42 14.30
C ILE A 283 -11.19 1.86 13.94
N PRO A 284 -12.23 2.69 13.81
CA PRO A 284 -13.55 2.26 13.38
C PRO A 284 -13.50 1.48 12.06
N GLN A 285 -14.06 0.27 12.07
CA GLN A 285 -14.03 -0.62 10.92
C GLN A 285 -15.40 -1.29 10.72
N VAL A 286 -15.97 -1.12 9.53
CA VAL A 286 -17.09 -1.95 9.06
C VAL A 286 -16.57 -2.88 7.99
N VAL A 287 -16.75 -4.18 8.15
CA VAL A 287 -16.30 -5.23 7.23
C VAL A 287 -17.51 -5.91 6.63
N SER A 288 -17.43 -6.27 5.35
CA SER A 288 -18.40 -7.14 4.69
C SER A 288 -17.67 -8.20 3.87
N VAL A 289 -18.44 -9.03 3.15
CA VAL A 289 -17.96 -10.18 2.38
C VAL A 289 -18.15 -9.98 0.88
N GLY A 290 -18.06 -8.73 0.43
CA GLY A 290 -18.27 -8.39 -0.97
C GLY A 290 -17.29 -9.10 -1.88
N ALA A 291 -17.83 -9.68 -2.95
CA ALA A 291 -17.08 -10.46 -3.93
C ALA A 291 -16.32 -11.67 -3.36
N CYS A 292 -16.74 -12.21 -2.20
CA CYS A 292 -16.19 -13.47 -1.67
C CYS A 292 -16.65 -14.72 -2.46
N ASP A 293 -17.51 -14.55 -3.46
CA ASP A 293 -18.01 -15.55 -4.40
C ASP A 293 -17.09 -15.81 -5.59
N MET A 294 -15.92 -15.15 -5.66
CA MET A 294 -15.03 -15.29 -6.80
C MET A 294 -13.56 -15.27 -6.40
N VAL A 295 -12.79 -16.21 -6.94
CA VAL A 295 -11.33 -16.11 -7.08
C VAL A 295 -10.98 -15.65 -8.49
N ASN A 296 -9.97 -14.79 -8.59
CA ASN A 296 -9.54 -14.20 -9.85
C ASN A 296 -8.34 -14.93 -10.45
N PHE A 297 -8.43 -15.27 -11.72
CA PHE A 297 -7.33 -15.82 -12.51
C PHE A 297 -7.14 -15.02 -13.80
N GLY A 298 -6.05 -15.33 -14.51
CA GLY A 298 -5.78 -14.79 -15.83
C GLY A 298 -6.71 -15.34 -16.93
N PRO A 299 -6.24 -15.32 -18.19
CA PRO A 299 -6.94 -15.94 -19.31
C PRO A 299 -7.33 -17.40 -19.03
N ARG A 300 -8.42 -17.86 -19.67
CA ARG A 300 -9.03 -19.18 -19.42
C ARG A 300 -8.04 -20.35 -19.52
N ASP A 301 -7.11 -20.28 -20.46
CA ASP A 301 -6.06 -21.27 -20.72
C ASP A 301 -4.93 -21.27 -19.68
N THR A 302 -4.87 -20.26 -18.80
CA THR A 302 -3.93 -20.18 -17.68
C THR A 302 -4.52 -20.71 -16.36
N LEU A 303 -5.78 -21.15 -16.36
CA LEU A 303 -6.44 -21.63 -15.14
C LEU A 303 -5.77 -22.93 -14.64
N PRO A 304 -5.40 -23.01 -13.35
CA PRO A 304 -4.83 -24.25 -12.79
C PRO A 304 -5.76 -25.46 -12.96
N GLU A 305 -5.20 -26.62 -13.31
CA GLU A 305 -5.94 -27.87 -13.56
C GLU A 305 -6.88 -28.28 -12.42
N ARG A 306 -6.54 -27.94 -11.17
CA ARG A 306 -7.39 -28.20 -9.99
C ARG A 306 -8.76 -27.51 -10.04
N TYR A 307 -8.94 -26.51 -10.90
CA TYR A 307 -10.21 -25.81 -11.12
C TYR A 307 -10.93 -26.23 -12.40
N GLU A 308 -10.48 -27.31 -13.05
CA GLU A 308 -11.21 -27.89 -14.17
C GLU A 308 -12.60 -28.40 -13.71
N GLY A 309 -13.61 -28.23 -14.56
CA GLY A 309 -15.00 -28.62 -14.26
C GLY A 309 -15.72 -27.77 -13.20
N ARG A 310 -15.09 -26.71 -12.69
CA ARG A 310 -15.71 -25.78 -11.73
C ARG A 310 -16.70 -24.83 -12.41
N LEU A 311 -17.48 -24.11 -11.60
CA LEU A 311 -18.30 -23.01 -12.08
C LEU A 311 -17.40 -21.82 -12.40
N ILE A 312 -17.22 -21.58 -13.70
CA ILE A 312 -16.32 -20.57 -14.25
C ILE A 312 -17.11 -19.47 -14.96
N TYR A 313 -16.66 -18.24 -14.82
CA TYR A 313 -17.15 -17.09 -15.55
C TYR A 313 -16.00 -16.34 -16.22
N GLU A 314 -15.99 -16.32 -17.56
CA GLU A 314 -15.02 -15.52 -18.32
C GLU A 314 -15.48 -14.05 -18.33
N HIS A 315 -14.91 -13.25 -17.43
CA HIS A 315 -15.27 -11.84 -17.30
C HIS A 315 -14.83 -11.04 -18.53
N ASN A 316 -13.62 -11.31 -19.02
CA ASN A 316 -13.08 -10.77 -20.26
C ASN A 316 -11.94 -11.68 -20.77
N PRO A 317 -11.36 -11.44 -21.97
CA PRO A 317 -10.29 -12.30 -22.52
C PRO A 317 -9.04 -12.46 -21.65
N THR A 318 -8.85 -11.60 -20.65
CA THR A 318 -7.70 -11.59 -19.74
C THR A 318 -8.01 -12.05 -18.32
N VAL A 319 -9.29 -12.20 -17.95
CA VAL A 319 -9.72 -12.46 -16.58
C VAL A 319 -10.80 -13.53 -16.54
N THR A 320 -10.52 -14.59 -15.79
CA THR A 320 -11.44 -15.70 -15.52
C THR A 320 -11.73 -15.76 -14.03
N LEU A 321 -13.01 -15.88 -13.69
CA LEU A 321 -13.47 -16.03 -12.31
C LEU A 321 -13.87 -17.49 -12.07
N VAL A 322 -13.57 -18.01 -10.87
CA VAL A 322 -14.07 -19.32 -10.41
C VAL A 322 -14.86 -19.13 -9.14
N ARG A 323 -16.05 -19.72 -9.05
CA ARG A 323 -16.84 -19.68 -7.81
C ARG A 323 -16.27 -20.67 -6.77
N PRO A 324 -15.95 -20.21 -5.55
CA PRO A 324 -15.60 -21.09 -4.43
C PRO A 324 -16.72 -22.09 -4.14
N ASN A 325 -16.35 -23.31 -3.75
CA ASN A 325 -17.31 -24.28 -3.23
C ASN A 325 -17.47 -24.10 -1.71
N ALA A 326 -18.33 -24.91 -1.07
CA ALA A 326 -18.56 -24.83 0.37
C ALA A 326 -17.29 -25.02 1.21
N GLU A 327 -16.38 -25.94 0.83
CA GLU A 327 -15.15 -26.23 1.58
C GLU A 327 -14.18 -25.04 1.54
N GLU A 328 -13.95 -24.48 0.36
CA GLU A 328 -13.10 -23.29 0.15
C GLU A 328 -13.72 -22.06 0.82
N THR A 329 -15.05 -21.95 0.80
CA THR A 329 -15.79 -20.86 1.47
C THR A 329 -15.61 -20.91 2.99
N VAL A 330 -15.54 -22.11 3.59
CA VAL A 330 -15.18 -22.28 5.01
C VAL A 330 -13.76 -21.78 5.26
N GLU A 331 -12.81 -22.04 4.37
CA GLU A 331 -11.42 -21.56 4.50
C GLU A 331 -11.34 -20.03 4.40
N VAL A 332 -12.06 -19.41 3.47
CA VAL A 332 -12.20 -17.95 3.36
C VAL A 332 -12.81 -17.35 4.63
N ALA A 333 -13.91 -17.92 5.11
CA ALA A 333 -14.57 -17.49 6.34
C ALA A 333 -13.63 -17.56 7.55
N ARG A 334 -12.90 -18.67 7.70
CA ARG A 334 -11.91 -18.87 8.76
C ARG A 334 -10.76 -17.88 8.66
N PHE A 335 -10.28 -17.58 7.46
CA PHE A 335 -9.25 -16.56 7.27
C PHE A 335 -9.74 -15.21 7.79
N ILE A 336 -10.91 -14.74 7.33
CA ILE A 336 -11.49 -13.46 7.77
C ILE A 336 -11.66 -13.45 9.29
N ALA A 337 -12.29 -14.49 9.86
CA ALA A 337 -12.55 -14.58 11.29
C ALA A 337 -11.26 -14.61 12.12
N ASP A 338 -10.25 -15.37 11.71
CA ASP A 338 -8.94 -15.44 12.37
C ASP A 338 -8.28 -14.06 12.42
N LYS A 339 -8.25 -13.33 11.29
CA LYS A 339 -7.62 -12.00 11.25
C LYS A 339 -8.31 -11.00 12.15
N LEU A 340 -9.64 -10.93 12.07
CA LEU A 340 -10.41 -10.02 12.92
C LEU A 340 -10.27 -10.39 14.41
N ARG A 341 -10.43 -11.67 14.77
CA ARG A 341 -10.35 -12.11 16.17
C ARG A 341 -8.97 -11.91 16.78
N THR A 342 -7.90 -12.25 16.05
CA THR A 342 -6.53 -12.24 16.60
C THR A 342 -5.88 -10.87 16.55
N SER A 343 -6.33 -9.98 15.66
CA SER A 343 -5.72 -8.66 15.47
C SER A 343 -6.50 -7.51 16.09
N ALA A 344 -7.77 -7.69 16.47
CA ALA A 344 -8.60 -6.63 17.02
C ALA A 344 -8.05 -6.09 18.34
N ALA A 345 -7.55 -4.86 18.33
CA ALA A 345 -7.18 -4.13 19.55
C ALA A 345 -8.42 -3.62 20.31
N LYS A 346 -9.49 -3.28 19.57
CA LYS A 346 -10.79 -2.80 20.09
C LYS A 346 -11.94 -3.47 19.34
N PRO A 347 -12.36 -4.68 19.73
CA PRO A 347 -13.41 -5.44 19.03
C PRO A 347 -14.75 -4.69 18.92
N ASP A 348 -15.04 -3.82 19.90
CA ASP A 348 -16.24 -2.99 19.96
C ASP A 348 -16.32 -1.91 18.85
N LEU A 349 -15.19 -1.60 18.21
CA LEU A 349 -15.10 -0.72 17.04
C LEU A 349 -15.18 -1.45 15.69
N ILE A 350 -15.44 -2.76 15.71
CA ILE A 350 -15.58 -3.57 14.51
C ILE A 350 -17.04 -4.01 14.34
N ARG A 351 -17.57 -3.84 13.13
CA ARG A 351 -18.86 -4.39 12.72
C ARG A 351 -18.67 -5.27 11.49
N LEU A 352 -19.15 -6.51 11.54
CA LEU A 352 -19.23 -7.39 10.38
C LEU A 352 -20.68 -7.39 9.87
N VAL A 353 -20.89 -6.98 8.62
CA VAL A 353 -22.21 -6.85 8.02
C VAL A 353 -22.34 -7.83 6.86
N LEU A 354 -23.32 -8.74 6.95
CA LEU A 354 -23.53 -9.85 6.03
C LEU A 354 -24.76 -9.59 5.14
N PRO A 355 -24.58 -9.36 3.82
CA PRO A 355 -25.69 -9.13 2.90
C PRO A 355 -26.30 -10.46 2.45
N THR A 356 -27.36 -10.92 3.12
CA THR A 356 -27.95 -12.25 2.84
C THR A 356 -28.82 -12.29 1.58
N GLY A 357 -28.90 -11.19 0.82
CA GLY A 357 -29.55 -11.14 -0.49
C GLY A 357 -28.59 -11.29 -1.67
N GLY A 358 -27.30 -11.50 -1.41
CA GLY A 358 -26.25 -11.67 -2.43
C GLY A 358 -25.00 -10.85 -2.12
N ILE A 359 -23.82 -11.44 -2.30
CA ILE A 359 -22.53 -10.84 -1.93
C ILE A 359 -21.80 -10.17 -3.11
N SER A 360 -22.36 -10.25 -4.32
CA SER A 360 -21.87 -9.53 -5.51
C SER A 360 -22.97 -9.30 -6.54
N MET A 361 -22.70 -8.47 -7.56
CA MET A 361 -23.63 -8.28 -8.69
C MET A 361 -23.95 -9.58 -9.45
N ILE A 362 -23.01 -10.53 -9.48
CA ILE A 362 -23.18 -11.81 -10.17
C ILE A 362 -23.61 -12.96 -9.25
N ASP A 363 -23.81 -12.65 -7.97
CA ASP A 363 -24.28 -13.54 -6.91
C ASP A 363 -25.64 -13.04 -6.37
N THR A 364 -26.61 -12.91 -7.27
CA THR A 364 -28.00 -12.58 -6.93
C THR A 364 -28.95 -13.44 -7.77
N PRO A 365 -30.22 -13.64 -7.36
CA PRO A 365 -31.13 -14.55 -8.05
C PRO A 365 -31.14 -14.38 -9.58
N GLY A 366 -30.83 -15.45 -10.31
CA GLY A 366 -30.75 -15.47 -11.77
C GLY A 366 -29.39 -15.11 -12.38
N GLN A 367 -28.39 -14.79 -11.56
CA GLN A 367 -27.02 -14.52 -12.01
C GLN A 367 -26.13 -15.76 -11.99
N PRO A 368 -25.02 -15.77 -12.77
CA PRO A 368 -24.21 -16.97 -12.98
C PRO A 368 -23.63 -17.59 -11.72
N PHE A 369 -23.29 -16.77 -10.72
CA PHE A 369 -22.67 -17.23 -9.49
C PHE A 369 -23.68 -17.41 -8.36
N TYR A 370 -24.96 -17.09 -8.51
CA TYR A 370 -25.91 -17.20 -7.40
C TYR A 370 -25.98 -18.60 -6.79
N ASP A 371 -25.58 -18.72 -5.52
CA ASP A 371 -25.69 -19.95 -4.72
C ASP A 371 -25.82 -19.61 -3.24
N SER A 372 -27.08 -19.40 -2.82
CA SER A 372 -27.44 -19.01 -1.45
C SER A 372 -27.03 -20.03 -0.39
N ASP A 373 -26.89 -21.31 -0.76
CA ASP A 373 -26.49 -22.36 0.17
C ASP A 373 -24.99 -22.22 0.51
N VAL A 374 -24.16 -21.90 -0.49
CA VAL A 374 -22.74 -21.58 -0.28
C VAL A 374 -22.56 -20.25 0.47
N ASP A 375 -23.37 -19.24 0.19
CA ASP A 375 -23.32 -17.97 0.94
C ASP A 375 -23.68 -18.18 2.42
N GLU A 376 -24.65 -19.05 2.71
CA GLU A 376 -25.01 -19.40 4.09
C GLU A 376 -23.86 -20.13 4.81
N VAL A 377 -23.06 -20.93 4.10
CA VAL A 377 -21.83 -21.52 4.66
C VAL A 377 -20.84 -20.43 5.09
N LEU A 378 -20.67 -19.37 4.28
CA LEU A 378 -19.83 -18.22 4.64
C LEU A 378 -20.33 -17.53 5.90
N PHE A 379 -21.63 -17.19 5.94
CA PHE A 379 -22.24 -16.45 7.04
C PHE A 379 -22.19 -17.24 8.35
N SER A 380 -22.68 -18.48 8.34
CA SER A 380 -22.73 -19.33 9.53
C SER A 380 -21.33 -19.68 10.06
N THR A 381 -20.34 -19.84 9.18
CA THR A 381 -18.95 -20.06 9.59
C THR A 381 -18.37 -18.81 10.25
N LEU A 382 -18.56 -17.63 9.67
CA LEU A 382 -18.11 -16.36 10.28
C LEU A 382 -18.72 -16.14 11.66
N GLU A 383 -20.02 -16.35 11.80
CA GLU A 383 -20.73 -16.22 13.09
C GLU A 383 -20.17 -17.18 14.14
N LYS A 384 -19.97 -18.45 13.77
CA LYS A 384 -19.39 -19.45 14.67
C LYS A 384 -17.95 -19.12 15.06
N GLU A 385 -17.11 -18.76 14.11
CA GLU A 385 -15.69 -18.51 14.36
C GLU A 385 -15.44 -17.19 15.10
N LEU A 386 -16.37 -16.24 15.06
CA LEU A 386 -16.30 -14.97 15.78
C LEU A 386 -17.12 -14.94 17.07
N ASP A 387 -17.80 -16.03 17.44
CA ASP A 387 -18.54 -16.13 18.70
C ASP A 387 -17.63 -15.79 19.91
N GLY A 388 -18.16 -15.01 20.84
CA GLY A 388 -17.41 -14.53 22.01
C GLY A 388 -16.24 -13.58 21.74
N SER A 389 -16.01 -13.12 20.48
CA SER A 389 -14.93 -12.18 20.16
C SER A 389 -15.19 -10.73 20.59
N GLY A 390 -16.45 -10.40 20.90
CA GLY A 390 -16.89 -9.02 21.14
C GLY A 390 -17.16 -8.21 19.86
N ILE A 391 -16.89 -8.76 18.68
CA ILE A 391 -17.21 -8.15 17.39
C ILE A 391 -18.71 -8.33 17.13
N SER A 392 -19.39 -7.24 16.76
CA SER A 392 -20.81 -7.30 16.40
C SER A 392 -20.96 -7.77 14.95
N ILE A 393 -21.84 -8.75 14.75
CA ILE A 393 -22.18 -9.33 13.45
C ILE A 393 -23.65 -9.06 13.17
N VAL A 394 -23.98 -8.59 11.98
CA VAL A 394 -25.33 -8.22 11.57
C VAL A 394 -25.64 -8.83 10.21
N ARG A 395 -26.69 -9.65 10.14
CA ARG A 395 -27.29 -10.10 8.88
C ARG A 395 -28.28 -9.04 8.39
N VAL A 396 -28.16 -8.64 7.13
CA VAL A 396 -29.08 -7.71 6.47
C VAL A 396 -29.71 -8.44 5.29
N PRO A 397 -31.06 -8.57 5.22
CA PRO A 397 -31.76 -9.33 4.19
C PRO A 397 -31.84 -8.58 2.85
N ARG A 398 -30.70 -8.12 2.37
CA ARG A 398 -30.52 -7.34 1.14
C ARG A 398 -29.22 -7.74 0.47
N ALA A 399 -29.15 -7.55 -0.84
CA ALA A 399 -27.92 -7.72 -1.59
C ALA A 399 -26.93 -6.60 -1.25
N ILE A 400 -25.63 -6.86 -1.43
CA ILE A 400 -24.56 -5.89 -1.12
C ILE A 400 -24.70 -4.56 -1.89
N ASN A 401 -25.30 -4.62 -3.08
CA ASN A 401 -25.51 -3.47 -3.96
C ASN A 401 -26.88 -2.79 -3.77
N ASP A 402 -27.70 -3.27 -2.82
CA ASP A 402 -28.95 -2.60 -2.45
C ASP A 402 -28.62 -1.26 -1.76
N PRO A 403 -29.22 -0.13 -2.19
CA PRO A 403 -28.96 1.18 -1.59
C PRO A 403 -29.23 1.25 -0.08
N GLU A 404 -30.24 0.54 0.44
CA GLU A 404 -30.52 0.52 1.87
C GLU A 404 -29.47 -0.28 2.65
N PHE A 405 -28.92 -1.35 2.06
CA PHE A 405 -27.76 -2.05 2.64
C PHE A 405 -26.57 -1.10 2.75
N ALA A 406 -26.22 -0.44 1.65
CA ALA A 406 -25.11 0.50 1.60
C ALA A 406 -25.27 1.68 2.57
N VAL A 407 -26.47 2.27 2.66
CA VAL A 407 -26.76 3.33 3.65
C VAL A 407 -26.58 2.80 5.08
N SER A 408 -27.04 1.58 5.37
CA SER A 408 -26.87 1.00 6.71
C SER A 408 -25.40 0.79 7.09
N VAL A 409 -24.56 0.37 6.14
CA VAL A 409 -23.11 0.21 6.32
C VAL A 409 -22.44 1.56 6.60
N ALA A 410 -22.76 2.58 5.81
CA ALA A 410 -22.23 3.92 6.00
C ALA A 410 -22.65 4.51 7.36
N ASP A 411 -23.92 4.33 7.74
CA ASP A 411 -24.45 4.85 8.99
C ASP A 411 -23.81 4.15 10.20
N MET A 412 -23.61 2.82 10.13
CA MET A 412 -22.87 2.07 11.15
C MET A 412 -21.44 2.61 11.34
N LEU A 413 -20.70 2.87 10.25
CA LEU A 413 -19.36 3.44 10.37
C LEU A 413 -19.41 4.84 11.00
N GLY A 414 -20.32 5.68 10.51
CA GLY A 414 -20.47 7.04 11.00
C GLY A 414 -20.81 7.10 12.50
N ASP A 415 -21.59 6.15 13.00
CA ASP A 415 -21.91 6.04 14.42
C ASP A 415 -20.72 5.56 15.26
N LEU A 416 -19.92 4.61 14.75
CA LEU A 416 -18.67 4.21 15.40
C LEU A 416 -17.70 5.39 15.53
N VAL A 417 -17.54 6.19 14.46
CA VAL A 417 -16.67 7.37 14.47
C VAL A 417 -17.15 8.42 15.46
N LYS A 418 -18.47 8.64 15.58
CA LYS A 418 -19.04 9.59 16.56
C LYS A 418 -18.89 9.14 18.02
N SER A 419 -18.69 7.84 18.25
CA SER A 419 -18.55 7.27 19.60
C SER A 419 -17.14 7.38 20.19
N LEU A 420 -16.16 7.77 19.37
CA LEU A 420 -14.79 8.10 19.76
C LEU A 420 -14.68 9.55 20.27
#